data_AF-A0A6I3BD13-F1
#
_entry.id   AF-A0A6I3BD13-F1
#
_cell.length_a   1.000
_cell.length_b   1.000
_cell.length_c   1.000
_cell.angle_alpha   90.00
_cell.angle_beta   90.00
_cell.angle_gamma   90.00
#
_symmetry.space_group_name_H-M   'P 1'
#
loop_
_entity.id
_entity.type
_entity.pdbx_description
1 polymer ?
#
loop_
_entity_poly.entity_id
_entity_poly.type
_entity_poly.pdbx_seq_one_letter_code
_entity_poly.pdbx_strand_id
1 'polypeptide(L)'
;MFFDIGAGEIIGLAILGLILVGPERLPKFASDAAALVRKIQKMSQAATKELRENLGPGFEDLQPADLNPKTFLKKQLADALEESEPASTVTPKIDPDLL
;
A
#
# COMPACT_ATOMS: atom_id res chain seq x y z
N MET A 1 -24.52 -4.77 1.27
CA MET A 1 -24.75 -5.76 2.35
C MET A 1 -24.11 -5.37 3.67
N PHE A 2 -23.08 -4.49 3.75
CA PHE A 2 -22.51 -4.03 5.03
C PHE A 2 -23.19 -2.78 5.64
N PHE A 3 -24.12 -2.16 4.92
CA PHE A 3 -24.78 -0.91 5.33
C PHE A 3 -26.14 -1.12 6.00
N ASP A 4 -26.58 -2.37 6.17
CA ASP A 4 -27.83 -2.72 6.86
C ASP A 4 -27.68 -2.70 8.39
N ILE A 5 -26.58 -2.15 8.92
CA ILE A 5 -26.31 -2.09 10.36
C ILE A 5 -27.08 -0.93 10.98
N GLY A 6 -28.16 -1.26 11.70
CA GLY A 6 -28.99 -0.31 12.43
C GLY A 6 -28.38 0.14 13.77
N ALA A 7 -28.93 1.21 14.36
CA ALA A 7 -28.48 1.73 15.65
C ALA A 7 -28.49 0.67 16.77
N GLY A 8 -29.46 -0.24 16.76
CA GLY A 8 -29.55 -1.34 17.73
C GLY A 8 -28.40 -2.36 17.60
N GLU A 9 -28.00 -2.67 16.37
CA GLU A 9 -26.88 -3.60 16.11
C GLU A 9 -25.54 -2.99 16.49
N ILE A 10 -25.34 -1.68 16.27
CA ILE A 10 -24.16 -0.95 16.78
C ILE A 10 -24.08 -1.05 18.30
N ILE A 11 -25.18 -0.82 19.01
CA ILE A 11 -25.23 -0.97 20.48
C ILE A 11 -24.94 -2.42 20.89
N GLY A 12 -25.50 -3.40 20.17
CA GLY A 12 -25.23 -4.82 20.39
C GLY A 12 -23.75 -5.18 20.25
N LEU A 13 -23.08 -4.70 19.20
CA LEU A 13 -21.65 -4.89 18.99
C LEU A 13 -20.80 -4.18 20.05
N ALA A 14 -21.22 -3.00 20.49
CA ALA A 14 -20.54 -2.28 21.57
C ALA A 14 -20.60 -3.09 22.88
N ILE A 15 -21.78 -3.59 23.25
CA ILE A 15 -21.95 -4.45 24.44
C ILE A 15 -21.12 -5.73 24.30
N LEU A 16 -21.16 -6.37 23.13
CA LEU A 16 -20.36 -7.57 22.88
C LEU A 16 -18.86 -7.29 23.05
N GLY A 17 -18.35 -6.20 22.47
CA GLY A 17 -16.97 -5.76 22.64
C GLY A 17 -16.61 -5.50 24.10
N LEU A 18 -17.50 -4.86 24.86
CA LEU A 18 -17.34 -4.62 26.30
C LEU A 18 -17.26 -5.92 27.09
N ILE A 19 -18.04 -6.95 26.74
CA ILE A 19 -18.00 -8.26 27.41
C ILE A 19 -16.71 -9.03 27.07
N LEU A 20 -16.33 -9.08 25.79
CA LEU A 20 -15.17 -9.86 25.33
C LEU A 20 -13.84 -9.29 25.83
N VAL A 21 -13.69 -7.97 25.78
CA VAL A 21 -12.44 -7.29 26.10
C VAL A 21 -12.43 -6.75 27.54
N GLY A 22 -13.59 -6.31 28.02
CA GLY A 22 -13.77 -5.60 29.28
C GLY A 22 -13.84 -4.07 29.10
N PRO A 23 -14.76 -3.38 29.81
CA PRO A 23 -14.95 -1.93 29.69
C PRO A 23 -13.69 -1.12 30.05
N GLU A 24 -12.92 -1.58 31.04
CA GLU A 24 -11.69 -0.92 31.49
C GLU A 24 -10.53 -1.06 30.49
N ARG A 25 -10.53 -2.14 29.70
CA ARG A 25 -9.42 -2.46 28.79
C ARG A 25 -9.63 -1.90 27.39
N LEU A 26 -10.88 -1.77 26.96
CA LEU A 26 -11.24 -1.27 25.63
C LEU A 26 -10.61 0.08 25.25
N PRO A 27 -10.67 1.12 26.11
CA PRO A 27 -10.06 2.41 25.81
C PRO A 27 -8.54 2.33 25.62
N LYS A 28 -7.89 1.50 26.44
CA LYS A 28 -6.45 1.25 26.35
C LYS A 28 -6.10 0.52 25.05
N PHE A 29 -6.82 -0.56 24.72
CA PHE A 29 -6.61 -1.29 23.46
C PHE A 29 -6.82 -0.41 22.22
N ALA A 30 -7.86 0.43 22.21
CA ALA A 30 -8.10 1.38 21.12
C ALA A 30 -6.94 2.38 20.97
N SER A 31 -6.42 2.88 22.09
CA SER A 31 -5.28 3.81 22.12
C SER A 31 -4.00 3.14 21.62
N ASP A 32 -3.72 1.91 22.04
CA ASP A 32 -2.55 1.13 21.62
C ASP A 32 -2.61 0.80 20.12
N ALA A 33 -3.79 0.41 19.62
CA ALA A 33 -4.01 0.17 18.19
C ALA A 33 -3.80 1.45 17.36
N ALA A 34 -4.35 2.59 17.81
CA ALA A 34 -4.15 3.87 17.15
C ALA A 34 -2.67 4.29 17.16
N ALA A 35 -1.96 4.07 18.26
CA ALA A 35 -0.52 4.34 18.35
C ALA A 35 0.28 3.45 17.39
N LEU A 36 -0.08 2.17 17.27
CA LEU A 36 0.54 1.23 16.33
C LEU A 36 0.35 1.68 14.88
N VAL A 37 -0.89 2.02 14.49
CA VAL A 37 -1.20 2.51 13.13
C VAL A 37 -0.40 3.78 12.82
N ARG A 38 -0.35 4.73 13.75
CA ARG A 38 0.46 5.96 13.61
C ARG A 38 1.95 5.66 13.47
N LYS A 39 2.46 4.68 14.21
CA LYS A 39 3.87 4.27 14.15
C LYS A 39 4.21 3.67 12.79
N ILE A 40 3.34 2.79 12.27
CA ILE A 40 3.48 2.20 10.93
C ILE A 40 3.49 3.30 9.87
N GLN A 41 2.51 4.22 9.93
CA GLN A 41 2.43 5.34 8.98
C GLN A 41 3.69 6.21 8.99
N LYS A 42 4.19 6.56 10.18
CA LYS A 42 5.43 7.35 10.34
C LYS A 42 6.66 6.62 9.79
N MET A 43 6.76 5.31 10.03
CA MET A 43 7.86 4.49 9.56
C MET A 43 7.89 4.43 8.03
N SER A 44 6.74 4.24 7.39
CA SER A 44 6.62 4.28 5.92
C SER A 44 7.01 5.64 5.36
N GLN A 45 6.51 6.73 5.94
CA GLN A 45 6.84 8.09 5.50
C GLN A 45 8.34 8.40 5.65
N ALA A 46 8.96 7.97 6.75
CA ALA A 46 10.39 8.17 6.99
C ALA A 46 11.22 7.40 5.96
N ALA A 47 10.89 6.13 5.69
CA ALA A 47 11.58 5.32 4.69
C ALA A 47 11.44 5.92 3.27
N THR A 48 10.25 6.40 2.90
CA THR A 48 10.04 7.09 1.61
C THR A 48 10.85 8.39 1.53
N LYS A 49 10.92 9.16 2.62
CA LYS A 49 11.71 10.39 2.68
C LYS A 49 13.20 10.12 2.50
N GLU A 50 13.73 9.09 3.17
CA GLU A 50 15.13 8.68 3.05
C GLU A 50 15.47 8.18 1.63
N LEU A 51 14.55 7.45 0.99
CA LEU A 51 14.69 7.01 -0.41
C LEU A 51 14.71 8.20 -1.38
N ARG A 52 13.82 9.18 -1.18
CA ARG A 52 13.76 10.41 -2.00
C ARG A 52 15.01 11.27 -1.84
N GLU A 53 15.53 11.37 -0.62
CA GLU A 53 16.72 12.19 -0.32
C GLU A 53 18.02 11.55 -0.86
N ASN A 54 18.12 10.22 -0.91
CA ASN A 54 19.36 9.53 -1.31
C ASN A 54 19.39 9.04 -2.77
N LEU A 55 18.24 8.80 -3.43
CA LEU A 55 18.21 8.24 -4.79
C LEU A 55 18.05 9.27 -5.92
N GLY A 56 17.86 10.55 -5.61
CA GLY A 56 17.81 11.63 -6.60
C GLY A 56 16.49 11.72 -7.41
N PRO A 57 16.39 12.73 -8.30
CA PRO A 57 15.16 13.08 -9.03
C PRO A 57 14.81 12.01 -10.07
N GLY A 58 14.03 11.02 -9.63
CA GLY A 58 13.49 9.92 -10.43
C GLY A 58 12.47 9.05 -9.67
N PHE A 59 12.32 9.30 -8.37
CA PHE A 59 11.37 8.61 -7.48
C PHE A 59 10.40 9.58 -6.77
N GLU A 60 10.39 10.86 -7.16
CA GLU A 60 9.57 11.91 -6.53
C GLU A 60 8.06 11.72 -6.75
N ASP A 61 7.66 10.99 -7.81
CA ASP A 61 6.26 10.78 -8.18
C ASP A 61 5.62 9.52 -7.59
N LEU A 62 6.33 8.82 -6.70
CA LEU A 62 5.82 7.63 -6.02
C LEU A 62 4.97 8.02 -4.81
N GLN A 63 3.69 8.25 -5.08
CA GLN A 63 2.69 8.49 -4.05
C GLN A 63 2.51 7.23 -3.18
N PRO A 64 2.52 7.35 -1.82
CA PRO A 64 2.30 6.21 -0.92
C PRO A 64 0.96 5.47 -1.12
N ALA A 65 0.00 6.10 -1.83
CA ALA A 65 -1.28 5.50 -2.19
C ALA A 65 -1.22 4.57 -3.41
N ASP A 66 -0.11 4.57 -4.17
CA ASP A 66 0.04 3.82 -5.41
C ASP A 66 0.93 2.57 -5.28
N LEU A 67 1.15 2.11 -4.04
CA LEU A 67 1.84 0.87 -3.69
C LEU A 67 1.00 -0.40 -4.00
N ASN A 68 0.19 -0.35 -5.06
CA ASN A 68 -0.25 -1.57 -5.73
C ASN A 68 0.83 -1.93 -6.76
N PRO A 69 1.52 -3.08 -6.63
CA PRO A 69 2.68 -3.42 -7.46
C PRO A 69 2.33 -3.41 -8.96
N LYS A 70 1.07 -3.65 -9.31
CA LYS A 70 0.56 -3.60 -10.69
C LYS A 70 0.46 -2.18 -11.25
N THR A 71 0.17 -1.17 -10.43
CA THR A 71 0.04 0.22 -10.89
C THR A 71 1.41 0.88 -10.99
N PHE A 72 2.31 0.56 -10.06
CA PHE A 72 3.73 0.96 -10.11
C PHE A 72 4.43 0.47 -11.37
N LEU A 73 4.27 -0.82 -11.69
CA LEU A 73 4.86 -1.41 -12.89
C LEU A 73 4.25 -0.82 -14.16
N LYS A 74 2.94 -0.51 -14.16
CA LYS A 74 2.28 0.14 -15.29
C LYS A 74 2.78 1.56 -15.53
N LYS A 75 3.05 2.34 -14.49
CA LYS A 75 3.63 3.69 -14.63
C LYS A 75 5.06 3.63 -15.15
N GLN A 76 5.90 2.77 -14.58
CA GLN A 76 7.26 2.57 -15.09
C GLN A 76 7.31 2.05 -16.53
N LEU A 77 6.38 1.16 -16.89
CA LEU A 77 6.27 0.67 -18.26
C LEU A 77 5.70 1.74 -19.19
N ALA A 78 4.72 2.54 -18.76
CA ALA A 78 4.17 3.64 -19.53
C ALA A 78 5.19 4.75 -19.77
N ASP A 79 5.97 5.15 -18.76
CA ASP A 79 7.05 6.14 -18.91
C ASP A 79 8.15 5.60 -19.85
N ALA A 80 8.52 4.32 -19.73
CA ALA A 80 9.48 3.68 -20.65
C ALA A 80 8.95 3.53 -22.08
N LEU A 81 7.63 3.38 -22.24
CA LEU A 81 6.95 3.31 -23.55
C LEU A 81 6.74 4.71 -24.16
N GLU A 82 6.54 5.76 -23.36
CA GLU A 82 6.43 7.14 -23.84
C GLU A 82 7.79 7.74 -24.24
N GLU A 83 8.90 7.30 -23.63
CA GLU A 83 10.25 7.69 -24.03
C GLU A 83 10.77 6.95 -25.29
N SER A 84 9.97 6.06 -25.90
CA SER A 84 10.42 5.28 -27.05
C SER A 84 9.47 5.26 -28.25
N GLU A 85 9.83 6.03 -29.27
CA GLU A 85 9.56 5.74 -30.69
C GLU A 85 10.84 6.05 -31.51
N PRO A 86 11.27 5.23 -32.48
CA PRO A 86 11.31 3.77 -32.52
C PRO A 86 12.76 3.29 -32.74
N ALA A 87 13.25 2.31 -31.97
CA ALA A 87 14.51 1.64 -32.29
C ALA A 87 14.37 0.12 -32.17
N SER A 88 14.10 -0.45 -33.34
CA SER A 88 14.58 -1.75 -33.81
C SER A 88 14.18 -3.00 -33.03
N THR A 89 13.29 -3.75 -33.68
CA THR A 89 13.15 -5.21 -33.61
C THR A 89 14.37 -5.94 -33.00
N VAL A 90 14.19 -6.48 -31.80
CA VAL A 90 14.96 -7.66 -31.38
C VAL A 90 13.96 -8.81 -31.26
N THR A 91 13.69 -9.45 -32.40
CA THR A 91 13.11 -10.78 -32.42
C THR A 91 14.16 -11.73 -31.84
N PRO A 92 13.93 -12.39 -30.70
CA PRO A 92 14.88 -13.38 -30.20
C PRO A 92 14.85 -14.57 -31.17
N LYS A 93 15.87 -14.66 -32.03
CA LYS A 93 16.13 -15.86 -32.82
C LYS A 93 16.69 -16.88 -31.85
N ILE A 94 15.85 -17.83 -31.46
CA ILE A 94 16.23 -18.99 -30.66
C ILE A 94 17.06 -19.87 -31.60
N ASP A 95 18.37 -19.93 -31.37
CA ASP A 95 19.28 -20.79 -32.13
C ASP A 95 18.99 -22.27 -31.77
N PRO A 96 18.57 -23.10 -32.72
CA PRO A 96 18.16 -24.49 -32.48
C PRO A 96 19.35 -25.47 -32.51
N ASP A 97 20.53 -25.05 -32.07
CA ASP A 97 21.75 -25.90 -32.05
C ASP A 97 22.21 -26.25 -30.62
N LEU A 98 21.28 -26.26 -29.66
CA LEU A 98 21.55 -26.65 -28.26
C LEU A 98 20.78 -27.89 -27.78
N LEU A 99 20.45 -28.80 -28.71
CA LEU A 99 19.98 -30.16 -28.40
C LEU A 99 20.94 -31.23 -28.94
#